data_AF-A0A412Z0G9-F1
#
_entry.id   AF-A0A412Z0G9-F1
#
_cell.length_a   1.000
_cell.length_b   1.000
_cell.length_c   1.000
_cell.angle_alpha   90.00
_cell.angle_beta   90.00
_cell.angle_gamma   90.00
#
_symmetry.space_group_name_H-M   'P 1'
#
loop_
_entity.id
_entity.type
_entity.pdbx_description
1 polymer ?
#
loop_
_entity_poly.entity_id
_entity_poly.type
_entity_poly.pdbx_seq_one_letter_code
_entity_poly.pdbx_strand_id
1 'polypeptide(L)'
;MVAHTIYAIIWEDTIRNITPCDDYELANRLARASHGNNAYAVECTQYPCEIGDKYINSVFYKADGITPIEYIPTQEQQVKQLQQENAELTIALADVIGGVMS
;
A
#
# COMPACT_ATOMS: atom_id res chain seq x y z
N MET A 1 7.54 -5.57 -19.47
CA MET A 1 6.87 -6.25 -18.34
C MET A 1 5.67 -5.39 -18.01
N VAL A 2 4.45 -5.90 -18.19
CA VAL A 2 3.25 -5.17 -17.75
C VAL A 2 3.18 -5.39 -16.24
N ALA A 3 3.18 -4.32 -15.46
CA ALA A 3 3.06 -4.42 -14.01
C ALA A 3 1.61 -4.79 -13.69
N HIS A 4 1.35 -6.04 -13.35
CA HIS A 4 0.06 -6.45 -12.83
C HIS A 4 -0.07 -5.94 -11.39
N THR A 5 -1.24 -5.39 -11.07
CA THR A 5 -1.55 -4.93 -9.71
C THR A 5 -1.84 -6.15 -8.86
N ILE A 6 -1.28 -6.24 -7.66
CA ILE A 6 -1.48 -7.38 -6.77
C ILE A 6 -2.66 -7.06 -5.85
N TYR A 7 -3.61 -7.99 -5.78
CA TYR A 7 -4.78 -7.89 -4.91
C TYR A 7 -4.82 -9.03 -3.90
N ALA A 8 -5.06 -8.68 -2.63
CA ALA A 8 -5.42 -9.61 -1.58
C ALA A 8 -6.95 -9.86 -1.64
N ILE A 9 -7.35 -11.12 -1.67
CA ILE A 9 -8.74 -11.54 -1.55
C ILE A 9 -9.05 -11.78 -0.07
N ILE A 10 -10.00 -11.03 0.46
CA ILE A 10 -10.35 -11.01 1.88
C ILE A 10 -11.71 -11.65 2.09
N TRP A 11 -11.79 -12.51 3.11
CA TRP A 11 -13.03 -13.08 3.61
C TRP A 11 -12.92 -13.30 5.13
N GLU A 12 -13.90 -12.78 5.88
CA GLU A 12 -13.89 -12.76 7.35
C GLU A 12 -12.58 -12.18 7.92
N ASP A 13 -12.23 -10.97 7.47
CA ASP A 13 -11.03 -10.22 7.84
C ASP A 13 -9.69 -10.95 7.62
N THR A 14 -9.71 -12.04 6.86
CA THR A 14 -8.54 -12.88 6.61
C THR A 14 -8.24 -12.91 5.12
N ILE A 15 -6.96 -12.73 4.77
CA ILE A 15 -6.47 -12.86 3.40
C ILE A 15 -6.50 -14.36 3.04
N ARG A 16 -7.41 -14.71 2.14
CA ARG A 16 -7.59 -16.09 1.66
C ARG A 16 -6.74 -16.41 0.44
N ASN A 17 -6.43 -15.39 -0.36
CA ASN A 17 -5.63 -15.56 -1.55
C ASN A 17 -4.97 -14.23 -1.95
N ILE A 18 -3.90 -14.30 -2.73
CA ILE A 18 -3.21 -13.14 -3.30
C ILE A 18 -3.06 -13.38 -4.79
N THR A 19 -3.56 -12.46 -5.61
CA THR A 19 -3.65 -12.65 -7.05
C THR A 19 -3.25 -11.38 -7.81
N PRO A 20 -2.40 -11.49 -8.84
CA PRO A 20 -2.20 -10.40 -9.78
C PRO A 20 -3.44 -10.25 -10.68
N CYS A 21 -3.94 -9.03 -10.84
CA CYS A 21 -5.02 -8.69 -11.74
C CYS A 21 -4.74 -7.36 -12.45
N ASP A 22 -5.36 -7.19 -13.61
CA ASP A 22 -5.22 -5.98 -14.42
C ASP A 22 -6.04 -4.80 -13.84
N ASP A 23 -7.18 -5.11 -13.21
CA ASP A 23 -8.07 -4.12 -12.62
C ASP A 23 -8.80 -4.66 -11.37
N TYR A 24 -9.36 -3.74 -10.60
CA TYR A 24 -10.09 -4.02 -9.36
C TYR A 24 -11.40 -4.79 -9.58
N GLU A 25 -12.13 -4.52 -10.66
CA GLU A 25 -13.42 -5.15 -10.92
C GLU A 25 -13.25 -6.66 -11.15
N LEU A 26 -12.23 -7.04 -11.92
CA LEU A 26 -11.84 -8.42 -12.14
C LEU A 26 -11.45 -9.09 -10.82
N ALA A 27 -10.58 -8.47 -10.03
CA ALA A 27 -10.14 -9.01 -8.75
C ALA A 27 -11.32 -9.23 -7.78
N ASN A 28 -12.24 -8.26 -7.71
CA ASN A 28 -13.41 -8.35 -6.85
C ASN A 28 -14.41 -9.41 -7.33
N ARG A 29 -14.58 -9.57 -8.65
CA ARG A 29 -15.37 -10.66 -9.23
C ARG A 29 -14.78 -12.03 -8.89
N LEU A 30 -13.45 -12.18 -8.97
CA LEU A 30 -12.75 -13.41 -8.58
C LEU A 30 -12.89 -13.69 -7.09
N ALA A 31 -12.79 -12.68 -6.23
CA ALA A 31 -13.02 -12.81 -4.78
C ALA A 31 -14.40 -13.41 -4.50
N ARG A 32 -15.45 -12.83 -5.10
CA ARG A 32 -16.83 -13.29 -4.90
C ARG A 32 -17.08 -14.69 -5.47
N ALA A 33 -16.49 -14.99 -6.63
CA ALA A 33 -16.63 -16.31 -7.26
C ALA A 33 -15.93 -17.42 -6.46
N SER A 34 -14.82 -17.11 -5.78
CA SER A 34 -14.00 -18.10 -5.06
C SER A 34 -14.43 -18.31 -3.61
N HIS A 35 -14.79 -17.24 -2.89
CA HIS A 35 -15.06 -17.28 -1.45
C HIS A 35 -16.47 -16.79 -1.07
N GLY A 36 -17.33 -16.52 -2.05
CA GLY A 36 -18.73 -16.15 -1.87
C GLY A 36 -18.99 -14.63 -1.89
N ASN A 37 -20.26 -14.23 -1.90
CA ASN A 37 -20.68 -12.85 -2.15
C ASN A 37 -20.12 -11.79 -1.19
N ASN A 38 -19.69 -12.19 0.01
CA ASN A 38 -19.13 -11.29 1.02
C ASN A 38 -17.60 -11.13 0.91
N ALA A 39 -16.94 -11.91 0.04
CA ALA A 39 -15.53 -11.74 -0.23
C ALA A 39 -15.28 -10.53 -1.14
N TYR A 40 -14.16 -9.86 -0.93
CA TYR A 40 -13.79 -8.67 -1.67
C TYR A 40 -12.28 -8.62 -1.90
N ALA A 41 -11.85 -7.88 -2.92
CA ALA A 41 -10.44 -7.65 -3.21
C ALA A 41 -9.96 -6.32 -2.62
N VAL A 42 -8.71 -6.26 -2.19
CA VAL A 42 -8.01 -5.02 -1.81
C VAL A 42 -6.64 -5.04 -2.43
N GLU A 43 -6.23 -3.93 -3.03
CA GLU A 43 -4.88 -3.79 -3.60
C GLU A 43 -3.82 -3.90 -2.49
N CYS A 44 -2.82 -4.74 -2.70
CA CYS A 44 -1.72 -4.95 -1.77
C CYS A 44 -0.35 -4.95 -2.47
N THR A 45 -0.21 -4.36 -3.66
CA THR A 45 1.06 -4.33 -4.43
C THR A 45 2.26 -3.87 -3.61
N GLN A 46 2.03 -2.93 -2.69
CA GLN A 46 3.05 -2.28 -1.87
C GLN A 46 3.07 -2.78 -0.42
N TYR A 47 2.33 -3.85 -0.13
CA TYR A 47 2.28 -4.48 1.17
C TYR A 47 2.73 -5.94 1.04
N PRO A 48 3.75 -6.40 1.78
CA PRO A 48 4.18 -7.80 1.78
C PRO A 48 3.20 -8.68 2.56
N CYS A 49 1.98 -8.79 2.03
CA CYS A 49 0.91 -9.62 2.56
C CYS A 49 1.16 -11.09 2.23
N GLU A 50 0.73 -11.97 3.13
CA GLU A 50 0.76 -13.42 2.97
C GLU A 50 -0.64 -14.02 3.16
N ILE A 51 -0.86 -15.24 2.68
CA ILE A 51 -2.13 -15.94 2.92
C ILE A 51 -2.23 -16.25 4.41
N GLY A 52 -3.36 -15.89 5.03
CA GLY A 52 -3.59 -16.01 6.47
C GLY A 52 -3.35 -14.72 7.26
N ASP A 53 -2.71 -13.71 6.65
CA ASP A 53 -2.67 -12.35 7.20
C ASP A 53 -4.07 -11.75 7.29
N LYS A 54 -4.23 -10.68 8.06
CA LYS A 54 -5.53 -10.08 8.37
C LYS A 54 -5.70 -8.70 7.75
N TYR A 55 -6.94 -8.36 7.43
CA TYR A 55 -7.31 -7.02 6.97
C TYR A 55 -8.44 -6.49 7.84
N ILE A 56 -8.12 -5.52 8.69
CA ILE A 56 -9.01 -5.03 9.76
C ILE A 56 -9.04 -3.51 9.69
N ASN A 57 -10.23 -2.90 9.64
CA ASN A 57 -10.41 -1.45 9.60
C ASN A 57 -9.56 -0.75 8.52
N SER A 58 -9.48 -1.35 7.33
CA SER A 58 -8.69 -0.86 6.20
C SER A 58 -7.16 -0.91 6.36
N VAL A 59 -6.66 -1.70 7.31
CA VAL A 59 -5.22 -1.88 7.57
C VAL A 59 -4.85 -3.36 7.47
N PHE A 60 -3.71 -3.64 6.85
CA PHE A 60 -3.13 -4.97 6.77
C PHE A 60 -2.35 -5.30 8.05
N TYR A 61 -2.60 -6.49 8.60
CA TYR A 61 -1.92 -7.03 9.77
C TYR A 61 -1.40 -8.42 9.46
N LYS A 62 -0.37 -8.87 10.19
CA LYS A 62 0.04 -10.27 10.17
C LYS A 62 -1.06 -11.18 10.72
N ALA A 63 -0.88 -12.48 10.56
CA ALA A 63 -1.83 -13.49 11.04
C ALA A 63 -2.20 -13.34 12.53
N ASP A 64 -1.35 -12.70 13.34
CA ASP A 64 -1.62 -12.37 14.74
C ASP A 64 -2.74 -11.32 14.94
N GLY A 65 -3.07 -10.53 13.90
CA GLY A 65 -4.07 -9.47 13.92
C GLY A 65 -3.66 -8.22 14.70
N ILE A 66 -2.38 -8.10 15.06
CA ILE A 66 -1.86 -7.01 15.91
C ILE A 66 -0.66 -6.34 15.25
N THR A 67 0.21 -7.11 14.59
CA THR A 67 1.40 -6.57 13.93
C THR A 67 1.02 -5.98 12.58
N PRO A 68 1.08 -4.65 12.37
CA PRO A 68 0.75 -4.04 11.09
C PRO A 68 1.78 -4.40 10.02
N ILE A 69 1.34 -4.56 8.78
CA ILE A 69 2.21 -4.79 7.62
C ILE A 69 2.65 -3.43 7.07
N GLU A 70 3.96 -3.21 7.00
CA GLU A 70 4.53 -1.95 6.55
C GLU A 70 4.35 -1.74 5.04
N TYR A 71 4.07 -0.48 4.68
CA TYR A 71 4.01 -0.04 3.30
C TYR A 71 5.43 0.09 2.73
N ILE A 72 5.68 -0.54 1.59
CA ILE A 72 6.94 -0.44 0.85
C ILE A 72 6.74 0.56 -0.30
N PRO A 73 7.28 1.79 -0.23
CA PRO A 73 7.10 2.79 -1.28
C PRO A 73 7.84 2.43 -2.57
N THR A 74 7.28 2.81 -3.73
CA THR A 74 7.95 2.62 -5.02
C THR A 74 9.18 3.52 -5.13
N GLN A 75 10.10 3.19 -6.05
CA GLN A 75 11.23 4.07 -6.36
C GLN A 75 10.76 5.47 -6.77
N GLU A 76 9.70 5.59 -7.58
CA GLU A 76 9.16 6.90 -7.98
C GLU A 76 8.60 7.69 -6.79
N GLN A 77 7.93 7.02 -5.85
CA GLN A 77 7.44 7.65 -4.62
C GLN A 77 8.60 8.12 -3.75
N GLN A 78 9.65 7.31 -3.60
CA GLN A 78 10.86 7.69 -2.87
C GLN A 78 11.54 8.90 -3.52
N VAL A 79 11.66 8.94 -4.85
CA VAL A 79 12.25 10.09 -5.57
C VAL A 79 11.41 11.36 -5.35
N LYS A 80 10.08 11.27 -5.42
CA LYS A 80 9.20 12.41 -5.15
C LYS A 80 9.35 12.92 -3.72
N GLN A 81 9.43 12.02 -2.75
CA GLN A 81 9.63 12.37 -1.35
C GLN A 81 10.99 13.06 -1.14
N LEU A 82 12.06 12.52 -1.71
CA LEU A 82 13.39 13.13 -1.67
C LEU A 82 13.44 14.51 -2.35
N GLN A 83 12.68 14.71 -3.44
CA GLN A 83 12.58 16.02 -4.10
C GLN A 83 11.85 17.04 -3.22
N GLN A 84 10.80 16.63 -2.51
CA GLN A 84 10.09 17.48 -1.57
C GLN A 84 10.98 17.86 -0.38
N GLU A 85 11.66 16.87 0.23
CA GLU A 85 12.58 17.11 1.34
C GLU A 85 13.72 18.07 0.94
N ASN A 86 14.31 17.90 -0.25
CA ASN A 86 15.33 18.83 -0.74
C ASN A 86 14.79 20.25 -0.98
N ALA A 87 13.55 20.38 -1.47
CA ALA A 87 12.92 21.68 -1.65
C ALA A 87 12.68 22.38 -0.31
N GLU A 88 12.17 21.67 0.69
CA GLU A 88 11.97 22.18 2.05
C GLU A 88 13.29 22.59 2.71
N LEU A 89 14.33 21.75 2.59
CA LEU A 89 15.67 22.08 3.10
C LEU A 89 16.28 23.30 2.41
N THR A 90 16.06 23.46 1.10
CA THR A 90 16.54 24.64 0.36
C THR A 90 15.84 25.92 0.82
N ILE A 91 14.53 25.86 1.09
CA ILE A 91 13.76 26.99 1.62
C ILE A 91 14.24 27.33 3.04
N ALA A 92 14.40 26.34 3.91
CA ALA A 92 14.89 26.55 5.28
C ALA A 92 16.30 27.15 5.30
N LEU A 93 17.18 26.71 4.38
CA LEU A 93 18.53 27.28 4.24
C LEU A 93 18.48 28.75 3.76
N ALA A 94 17.58 29.09 2.85
CA ALA A 94 17.40 30.46 2.36
C ALA A 94 16.93 31.41 3.47
N ASP A 95 16.01 30.96 4.35
CA ASP A 95 15.55 31.75 5.50
C ASP A 95 16.65 31.97 6.54
N VAL A 96 17.51 30.97 6.78
CA VAL A 96 18.66 31.11 7.70
C VAL A 96 19.70 32.09 7.15
N ILE A 97 19.96 32.07 5.85
CA ILE A 97 20.91 33.01 5.22
C ILE A 97 20.31 34.43 5.15
N GLY A 98 18.99 34.56 4.89
CA GLY A 98 18.29 35.84 4.90
C GLY A 98 18.22 36.50 6.27
N GLY A 99 18.08 35.72 7.34
CA GLY A 99 18.04 36.20 8.72
C GLY A 99 19.40 36.67 9.28
N VAL A 100 20.53 36.24 8.71
CA VAL A 100 21.89 36.66 9.12
C VAL A 100 22.30 38.00 8.49
N MET A 101 21.59 38.45 7.44
CA MET A 101 21.85 39.71 6.73
C MET A 101 20.96 40.88 7.20
N SER A 102 20.21 40.71 8.30
CA SER A 102 19.32 41.72 8.90
C SER A 102 19.89 42.31 10.18
#